data_AF-A0A2W4QJD3-F1
#
_entry.id   AF-A0A2W4QJD3-F1
#
_cell.length_a   1.000
_cell.length_b   1.000
_cell.length_c   1.000
_cell.angle_alpha   90.00
_cell.angle_beta   90.00
_cell.angle_gamma   90.00
#
_symmetry.space_group_name_H-M   'P 1'
#
loop_
_entity.id
_entity.type
_entity.pdbx_description
1 polymer ?
#
loop_
_entity_poly.entity_id
_entity_poly.type
_entity_poly.pdbx_seq_one_letter_code
_entity_poly.pdbx_strand_id
1 'polypeptide(L)'
;MSSPARPNPARFPLLLLGIFSLLAAMWAGMLRIGLALPPLSPTLSGGHGPLMIAGFLGTVIGLERAVAMGRLWMFAAPALAAAGGLLIIFGAPQLGAMSVTLSSAALILVFTQIVRVQPALFNYILTLAAAVWLGGNLFWLFGTPITHVVPAWATFLVLTIAGERLELARLVQISRGGTAALLAILTALVAGAFLAPFDYSQGWRVTGLSLASLSLWLLRWDIARRTVRARGLTRFIAFCMLLGYFWLLAGGLIALRYGFLYGGAYDAALHAVFLGFVFSMIFGHAPVIFPAVLGVRMEFSPSFYSHLLLLHLSLLLRVGAGLAEWLPGRQRAIVLNVLALLLFLLNTVRSVRRRPAHFRQGL
;
A
#
# COMPACT_ATOMS: atom_id res chain seq x y z
N MET A 1 15.49 -10.31 31.97
CA MET A 1 15.91 -9.65 30.72
C MET A 1 15.97 -10.71 29.63
N SER A 2 14.91 -10.83 28.83
CA SER A 2 14.89 -11.77 27.71
C SER A 2 15.91 -11.31 26.66
N SER A 3 16.77 -12.22 26.21
CA SER A 3 17.68 -11.97 25.09
C SER A 3 16.89 -11.40 23.90
N PRO A 4 17.40 -10.41 23.14
CA PRO A 4 16.73 -9.97 21.93
C PRO A 4 16.57 -11.18 21.01
N ALA A 5 15.32 -11.51 20.68
CA ALA A 5 14.99 -12.66 19.85
C ALA A 5 15.84 -12.59 18.57
N ARG A 6 16.58 -13.66 18.27
CA ARG A 6 17.35 -13.74 17.02
C ARG A 6 16.37 -13.50 15.87
N PRO A 7 16.69 -12.62 14.91
CA PRO A 7 15.75 -12.30 13.87
C PRO A 7 15.39 -13.55 13.06
N ASN A 8 14.10 -13.83 12.91
CA ASN A 8 13.64 -15.02 12.20
C ASN A 8 14.12 -14.98 10.73
N PRO A 9 14.86 -16.00 10.24
CA PRO A 9 15.38 -16.02 8.88
C PRO A 9 14.27 -15.99 7.81
N ALA A 10 13.04 -16.40 8.15
CA ALA A 10 11.89 -16.39 7.24
C ALA A 10 11.55 -15.01 6.65
N ARG A 11 12.01 -13.92 7.27
CA ARG A 11 11.75 -12.56 6.77
C ARG A 11 12.38 -12.27 5.40
N PHE A 12 13.55 -12.84 5.11
CA PHE A 12 14.25 -12.60 3.85
C PHE A 12 13.55 -13.23 2.65
N PRO A 13 13.22 -14.55 2.64
CA PRO A 13 12.51 -15.15 1.52
C PRO A 13 11.13 -14.51 1.34
N LEU A 14 10.40 -14.20 2.42
CA LEU A 14 9.10 -13.53 2.29
C LEU A 14 9.19 -12.15 1.67
N LEU A 15 10.20 -11.35 2.03
CA LEU A 15 10.41 -10.06 1.40
C LEU A 15 10.74 -10.20 -0.09
N LEU A 16 11.62 -11.16 -0.45
CA LEU A 16 11.96 -11.44 -1.84
C LEU A 16 10.73 -11.87 -2.65
N LEU A 17 9.87 -12.71 -2.07
CA LEU A 17 8.61 -13.11 -2.70
C LEU A 17 7.64 -11.94 -2.87
N GLY A 18 7.57 -11.02 -1.89
CA GLY A 18 6.82 -9.78 -2.03
C GLY A 18 7.36 -8.91 -3.18
N ILE A 19 8.68 -8.73 -3.28
CA ILE A 19 9.31 -8.00 -4.38
C ILE A 19 9.07 -8.72 -5.72
N PHE A 20 9.11 -10.04 -5.75
CA PHE A 20 8.79 -10.81 -6.95
C PHE A 20 7.34 -10.57 -7.41
N SER A 21 6.37 -10.56 -6.48
CA SER A 21 4.99 -10.17 -6.76
C SER A 21 4.89 -8.75 -7.30
N LEU A 22 5.67 -7.79 -6.79
CA LEU A 22 5.73 -6.42 -7.31
C LEU A 22 6.22 -6.38 -8.76
N LEU A 23 7.33 -7.08 -9.05
CA LEU A 23 7.88 -7.14 -10.42
C LEU A 23 6.88 -7.76 -11.39
N ALA A 24 6.24 -8.87 -10.99
CA ALA A 24 5.21 -9.52 -11.78
C ALA A 24 3.96 -8.63 -11.97
N ALA A 25 3.55 -7.88 -10.94
CA ALA A 25 2.44 -6.93 -11.03
C ALA A 25 2.75 -5.79 -12.02
N MET A 26 3.98 -5.27 -12.04
CA MET A 26 4.41 -4.26 -13.01
C MET A 26 4.38 -4.81 -14.44
N TRP A 27 4.87 -6.03 -14.65
CA TRP A 27 4.81 -6.72 -15.93
C TRP A 27 3.37 -6.93 -16.40
N ALA A 28 2.50 -7.43 -15.50
CA ALA A 28 1.07 -7.59 -15.74
C ALA A 28 0.39 -6.27 -16.13
N GLY A 29 0.75 -5.16 -15.49
CA GLY A 29 0.23 -3.84 -15.83
C GLY A 29 0.60 -3.39 -17.24
N MET A 30 1.84 -3.62 -17.66
CA MET A 30 2.32 -3.31 -19.01
C MET A 30 1.60 -4.16 -20.07
N LEU A 31 1.42 -5.46 -19.82
CA LEU A 31 0.61 -6.33 -20.68
C LEU A 31 -0.85 -5.82 -20.78
N ARG A 32 -1.43 -5.42 -19.64
CA ARG A 32 -2.83 -4.97 -19.56
C ARG A 32 -3.12 -3.69 -20.36
N ILE A 33 -2.16 -2.78 -20.49
CA ILE A 33 -2.32 -1.55 -21.30
C ILE A 33 -2.00 -1.78 -22.79
N GLY A 34 -1.69 -3.01 -23.18
CA GLY A 34 -1.43 -3.40 -24.56
C GLY A 34 0.00 -3.17 -25.05
N LEU A 35 0.99 -3.09 -24.15
CA LEU A 35 2.39 -3.13 -24.60
C LEU A 35 2.75 -4.55 -25.07
N ALA A 36 3.46 -4.63 -26.20
CA ALA A 36 3.90 -5.90 -26.77
C ALA A 36 5.05 -6.50 -25.94
N LEU A 37 4.68 -7.29 -24.93
CA LEU A 37 5.61 -8.02 -24.07
C LEU A 37 5.26 -9.52 -24.09
N PRO A 38 6.24 -10.41 -23.84
CA PRO A 38 5.97 -11.84 -23.65
C PRO A 38 4.92 -12.11 -22.56
N PRO A 39 3.81 -12.82 -22.87
CA PRO A 39 2.85 -13.24 -21.86
C PRO A 39 3.42 -14.42 -21.07
N LEU A 40 4.07 -14.12 -19.94
CA LEU A 40 4.76 -15.11 -19.10
C LEU A 40 3.83 -16.22 -18.58
N SER A 41 2.54 -15.91 -18.40
CA SER A 41 1.48 -16.90 -18.22
C SER A 41 0.16 -16.37 -18.80
N PRO A 42 -0.79 -17.27 -19.17
CA PRO A 42 -2.03 -16.85 -19.85
C PRO A 42 -2.91 -15.89 -19.05
N THR A 43 -2.85 -15.95 -17.72
CA THR A 43 -3.73 -15.19 -16.81
C THR A 43 -3.03 -13.99 -16.17
N LEU A 44 -1.72 -13.79 -16.40
CA LEU A 44 -0.92 -12.79 -15.70
C LEU A 44 -1.43 -11.36 -15.90
N SER A 45 -1.91 -11.01 -17.10
CA SER A 45 -2.41 -9.65 -17.41
C SER A 45 -3.59 -9.23 -16.50
N GLY A 46 -4.43 -10.20 -16.08
CA GLY A 46 -5.51 -9.99 -15.11
C GLY A 46 -5.01 -9.86 -13.67
N GLY A 47 -3.78 -10.32 -13.39
CA GLY A 47 -3.18 -10.35 -12.06
C GLY A 47 -2.63 -9.02 -11.56
N HIS A 48 -2.59 -7.95 -12.36
CA HIS A 48 -1.96 -6.67 -11.97
C HIS A 48 -2.40 -6.15 -10.59
N GLY A 49 -3.71 -5.92 -10.40
CA GLY A 49 -4.27 -5.44 -9.13
C GLY A 49 -4.07 -6.42 -7.96
N PRO A 50 -4.49 -7.69 -8.10
CA PRO A 50 -4.28 -8.72 -7.08
C PRO A 50 -2.82 -8.89 -6.65
N LEU A 51 -1.87 -8.91 -7.58
CA LEU A 51 -0.44 -9.04 -7.28
C LEU A 51 0.10 -7.80 -6.57
N MET A 52 -0.29 -6.60 -7.01
CA MET A 52 0.17 -5.36 -6.39
C MET A 52 -0.31 -5.25 -4.94
N ILE A 53 -1.59 -5.54 -4.70
CA ILE A 53 -2.20 -5.30 -3.38
C ILE A 53 -2.03 -6.51 -2.48
N ALA A 54 -2.48 -7.68 -2.91
CA ALA A 54 -2.47 -8.85 -2.04
C ALA A 54 -1.10 -9.55 -2.02
N GLY A 55 -0.49 -9.76 -3.18
CA GLY A 55 0.78 -10.48 -3.30
C GLY A 55 2.00 -9.69 -2.82
N PHE A 56 2.05 -8.38 -3.07
CA PHE A 56 3.14 -7.51 -2.63
C PHE A 56 2.82 -6.82 -1.31
N LEU A 57 1.83 -5.92 -1.27
CA LEU A 57 1.56 -5.11 -0.08
C LEU A 57 1.04 -5.96 1.09
N GLY A 58 0.18 -6.94 0.84
CA GLY A 58 -0.26 -7.90 1.87
C GLY A 58 0.90 -8.64 2.52
N THR A 59 1.90 -9.07 1.72
CA THR A 59 3.12 -9.69 2.24
C THR A 59 3.98 -8.71 3.04
N VAL A 60 4.25 -7.51 2.53
CA VAL A 60 5.14 -6.55 3.21
C VAL A 60 4.51 -6.02 4.50
N ILE A 61 3.23 -5.67 4.48
CA ILE A 61 2.48 -5.20 5.66
C ILE A 61 2.44 -6.31 6.71
N GLY A 62 2.08 -7.55 6.34
CA GLY A 62 2.07 -8.68 7.27
C GLY A 62 3.47 -8.98 7.82
N LEU A 63 4.50 -8.88 6.99
CA LEU A 63 5.89 -9.15 7.37
C LEU A 63 6.41 -8.13 8.37
N GLU A 64 6.14 -6.84 8.17
CA GLU A 64 6.51 -5.79 9.13
C GLU A 64 5.95 -6.10 10.52
N ARG A 65 4.65 -6.43 10.60
CA ARG A 65 3.99 -6.73 11.88
C ARG A 65 4.52 -8.01 12.52
N ALA A 66 4.77 -9.06 11.73
CA ALA A 66 5.35 -10.30 12.22
C ALA A 66 6.77 -10.11 12.78
N VAL A 67 7.60 -9.30 12.09
CA VAL A 67 8.96 -8.97 12.54
C VAL A 67 8.94 -8.11 13.80
N ALA A 68 8.05 -7.12 13.87
CA ALA A 68 7.92 -6.24 15.04
C ALA A 68 7.54 -7.01 16.32
N MET A 69 6.66 -8.01 16.21
CA MET A 69 6.21 -8.82 17.36
C MET A 69 7.12 -10.02 17.67
N GLY A 70 7.92 -10.47 16.70
CA GLY A 70 8.92 -11.54 16.89
C GLY A 70 8.34 -12.95 17.14
N ARG A 71 7.06 -13.21 16.83
CA ARG A 71 6.41 -14.52 17.06
C ARG A 71 6.26 -15.31 15.76
N LEU A 72 6.68 -16.58 15.76
CA LEU A 72 6.76 -17.42 14.55
C LEU A 72 5.42 -17.58 13.82
N TRP A 73 4.32 -17.80 14.56
CA TRP A 73 3.00 -17.97 13.94
C TRP A 73 2.51 -16.75 13.16
N MET A 74 2.99 -15.54 13.52
CA MET A 74 2.57 -14.30 12.85
C MET A 74 3.12 -14.19 11.42
N PHE A 75 4.13 -14.99 11.07
CA PHE A 75 4.64 -15.11 9.70
C PHE A 75 3.68 -15.87 8.77
N ALA A 76 2.63 -16.54 9.30
CA ALA A 76 1.62 -17.21 8.48
C ALA A 76 0.89 -16.23 7.56
N ALA A 77 0.53 -15.04 8.05
CA ALA A 77 -0.15 -14.02 7.25
C ALA A 77 0.67 -13.60 6.01
N PRO A 78 1.92 -13.10 6.13
CA PRO A 78 2.73 -12.73 4.97
C PRO A 78 3.11 -13.93 4.09
N ALA A 79 3.26 -15.13 4.65
CA ALA A 79 3.52 -16.35 3.88
C ALA A 79 2.36 -16.74 2.98
N LEU A 80 1.13 -16.69 3.49
CA LEU A 80 -0.10 -16.94 2.70
C LEU A 80 -0.31 -15.88 1.62
N ALA A 81 0.01 -14.61 1.89
CA ALA A 81 -0.04 -13.56 0.87
C ALA A 81 0.99 -13.81 -0.24
N ALA A 82 2.23 -14.18 0.13
CA ALA A 82 3.30 -14.46 -0.81
C ALA A 82 2.98 -15.70 -1.67
N ALA A 83 2.48 -16.77 -1.05
CA ALA A 83 2.02 -17.97 -1.73
C ALA A 83 0.86 -17.66 -2.69
N GLY A 84 -0.08 -16.81 -2.27
CA GLY A 84 -1.18 -16.35 -3.12
C GLY A 84 -0.69 -15.59 -4.36
N GLY A 85 0.32 -14.72 -4.19
CA GLY A 85 0.99 -14.05 -5.30
C GLY A 85 1.63 -15.04 -6.28
N LEU A 86 2.39 -16.02 -5.78
CA LEU A 86 3.00 -17.06 -6.62
C LEU A 86 1.96 -17.87 -7.40
N LEU A 87 0.86 -18.28 -6.75
CA LEU A 87 -0.22 -19.02 -7.40
C LEU A 87 -0.84 -18.22 -8.54
N ILE A 88 -1.03 -16.91 -8.37
CA ILE A 88 -1.53 -16.03 -9.45
C ILE A 88 -0.52 -15.95 -10.61
N ILE A 89 0.78 -15.78 -10.30
CA ILE A 89 1.84 -15.70 -11.32
C ILE A 89 1.89 -16.98 -12.17
N PHE A 90 1.81 -18.14 -11.53
CA PHE A 90 1.92 -19.45 -12.16
C PHE A 90 0.59 -20.01 -12.67
N GLY A 91 -0.45 -19.18 -12.81
CA GLY A 91 -1.66 -19.55 -13.54
C GLY A 91 -2.77 -20.22 -12.72
N ALA A 92 -2.70 -20.16 -11.39
CA ALA A 92 -3.73 -20.67 -10.47
C ALA A 92 -4.42 -19.54 -9.66
N PRO A 93 -5.07 -18.55 -10.32
CA PRO A 93 -5.59 -17.36 -9.64
C PRO A 93 -6.68 -17.65 -8.60
N GLN A 94 -7.48 -18.72 -8.74
CA GLN A 94 -8.50 -19.11 -7.76
C GLN A 94 -7.88 -19.60 -6.45
N LEU A 95 -6.85 -20.46 -6.54
CA LEU A 95 -6.07 -20.87 -5.37
C LEU A 95 -5.32 -19.68 -4.76
N GLY A 96 -4.85 -18.77 -5.62
CA GLY A 96 -4.26 -17.51 -5.20
C GLY A 96 -5.22 -16.66 -4.37
N ALA A 97 -6.46 -16.49 -4.84
CA ALA A 97 -7.51 -15.79 -4.12
C ALA A 97 -7.82 -16.46 -2.77
N MET A 98 -7.91 -17.79 -2.73
CA MET A 98 -8.12 -18.53 -1.49
C MET A 98 -6.99 -18.30 -0.48
N SER A 99 -5.74 -18.39 -0.93
CA SER A 99 -4.55 -18.16 -0.09
C SER A 99 -4.52 -16.73 0.45
N VAL A 100 -4.85 -15.74 -0.37
CA VAL A 100 -4.95 -14.33 0.03
C VAL A 100 -6.08 -14.09 1.05
N THR A 101 -7.24 -14.74 0.87
CA THR A 101 -8.33 -14.69 1.85
C THR A 101 -7.88 -15.24 3.21
N LEU A 102 -7.21 -16.39 3.23
CA LEU A 102 -6.63 -16.97 4.45
C LEU A 102 -5.57 -16.05 5.07
N SER A 103 -4.74 -15.40 4.24
CA SER A 103 -3.77 -14.40 4.69
C SER A 103 -4.44 -13.24 5.43
N SER A 104 -5.53 -12.70 4.88
CA SER A 104 -6.27 -11.62 5.51
C SER A 104 -6.91 -12.03 6.84
N ALA A 105 -7.43 -13.25 6.96
CA ALA A 105 -7.90 -13.79 8.24
C ALA A 105 -6.76 -13.93 9.26
N ALA A 106 -5.60 -14.46 8.85
CA ALA A 106 -4.42 -14.55 9.70
C ALA A 106 -3.93 -13.16 10.14
N LEU A 107 -3.99 -12.15 9.27
CA LEU A 107 -3.60 -10.78 9.59
C LEU A 107 -4.52 -10.14 10.65
N ILE A 108 -5.84 -10.44 10.62
CA ILE A 108 -6.77 -10.02 11.69
C ILE A 108 -6.34 -10.61 13.04
N LEU A 109 -5.93 -11.88 13.08
CA LEU A 109 -5.44 -12.51 14.32
C LEU A 109 -4.16 -11.82 14.82
N VAL A 110 -3.24 -11.46 13.91
CA VAL A 110 -2.02 -10.71 14.25
C VAL A 110 -2.38 -9.35 14.87
N PHE A 111 -3.24 -8.55 14.22
CA PHE A 111 -3.63 -7.25 14.75
C PHE A 111 -4.46 -7.33 16.03
N THR A 112 -5.32 -8.34 16.17
CA THR A 112 -6.06 -8.60 17.40
C THR A 112 -5.09 -8.86 18.56
N GLN A 113 -4.04 -9.64 18.33
CA GLN A 113 -3.00 -9.85 19.35
C GLN A 113 -2.26 -8.56 19.68
N ILE A 114 -1.98 -7.71 18.70
CA ILE A 114 -1.37 -6.38 18.92
C ILE A 114 -2.28 -5.49 19.76
N VAL A 115 -3.59 -5.43 19.46
CA VAL A 115 -4.60 -4.68 20.24
C VAL A 115 -4.65 -5.17 21.68
N ARG A 116 -4.59 -6.49 21.93
CA ARG A 116 -4.57 -7.06 23.29
C ARG A 116 -3.34 -6.60 24.09
N VAL A 117 -2.21 -6.38 23.43
CA VAL A 117 -0.98 -5.90 24.07
C VAL A 117 -1.01 -4.38 24.23
N GLN A 118 -1.51 -3.65 23.24
CA GLN A 118 -1.57 -2.20 23.22
C GLN A 118 -2.94 -1.73 22.69
N PRO A 119 -3.94 -1.57 23.58
CA PRO A 119 -5.28 -1.12 23.20
C PRO A 119 -5.27 0.37 22.90
N ALA A 120 -5.03 0.72 21.63
CA ALA A 120 -4.99 2.10 21.17
C ALA A 120 -5.73 2.25 19.85
N LEU A 121 -6.31 3.43 19.62
CA LEU A 121 -7.23 3.68 18.48
C LEU A 121 -6.64 3.26 17.13
N PHE A 122 -5.38 3.57 16.85
CA PHE A 122 -4.74 3.18 15.60
C PHE A 122 -4.65 1.65 15.43
N ASN A 123 -4.42 0.88 16.50
CA ASN A 123 -4.41 -0.60 16.42
C ASN A 123 -5.81 -1.17 16.13
N TYR A 124 -6.88 -0.52 16.61
CA TYR A 124 -8.24 -0.87 16.21
C TYR A 124 -8.50 -0.56 14.74
N ILE A 125 -8.03 0.59 14.24
CA ILE A 125 -8.13 0.96 12.82
C ILE A 125 -7.35 -0.02 11.93
N LEU A 126 -6.15 -0.46 12.35
CA LEU A 126 -5.37 -1.48 11.64
C LEU A 126 -6.08 -2.83 11.62
N THR A 127 -6.72 -3.24 12.74
CA THR A 127 -7.55 -4.44 12.77
C THR A 127 -8.74 -4.33 11.81
N LEU A 128 -9.43 -3.18 11.79
CA LEU A 128 -10.51 -2.90 10.86
C LEU A 128 -10.03 -2.94 9.40
N ALA A 129 -8.85 -2.40 9.12
CA ALA A 129 -8.25 -2.46 7.78
C ALA A 129 -8.12 -3.91 7.30
N ALA A 130 -7.59 -4.81 8.14
CA ALA A 130 -7.46 -6.23 7.82
C ALA A 130 -8.83 -6.92 7.64
N ALA A 131 -9.85 -6.53 8.41
CA ALA A 131 -11.21 -7.02 8.25
C ALA A 131 -11.85 -6.57 6.92
N VAL A 132 -11.64 -5.32 6.52
CA VAL A 132 -12.07 -4.82 5.21
C VAL A 132 -11.37 -5.56 4.08
N TRP A 133 -10.07 -5.84 4.23
CA TRP A 133 -9.33 -6.64 3.26
C TRP A 133 -9.91 -8.05 3.11
N LEU A 134 -10.22 -8.72 4.22
CA LEU A 134 -10.88 -10.03 4.21
C LEU A 134 -12.23 -9.97 3.50
N GLY A 135 -13.08 -8.98 3.81
CA GLY A 135 -14.36 -8.80 3.14
C GLY A 135 -14.21 -8.64 1.62
N GLY A 136 -13.27 -7.80 1.17
CA GLY A 136 -12.96 -7.67 -0.27
C GLY A 136 -12.45 -8.97 -0.90
N ASN A 137 -11.58 -9.70 -0.20
CA ASN A 137 -11.07 -10.97 -0.70
C ASN A 137 -12.13 -12.06 -0.77
N LEU A 138 -13.11 -12.08 0.14
CA LEU A 138 -14.26 -12.98 0.07
C LEU A 138 -15.12 -12.68 -1.16
N PHE A 139 -15.45 -11.41 -1.42
CA PHE A 139 -16.16 -11.04 -2.66
C PHE A 139 -15.40 -11.51 -3.89
N TRP A 140 -14.08 -11.28 -3.94
CA TRP A 140 -13.25 -11.71 -5.06
C TRP A 140 -13.21 -13.23 -5.23
N LEU A 141 -13.02 -13.97 -4.12
CA LEU A 141 -12.97 -15.43 -4.12
C LEU A 141 -14.28 -16.06 -4.63
N PHE A 142 -15.43 -15.45 -4.31
CA PHE A 142 -16.75 -15.88 -4.77
C PHE A 142 -17.18 -15.24 -6.10
N GLY A 143 -16.23 -14.75 -6.90
CA GLY A 143 -16.46 -14.39 -8.31
C GLY A 143 -16.88 -12.94 -8.56
N THR A 144 -16.89 -12.08 -7.54
CA THR A 144 -17.16 -10.64 -7.74
C THR A 144 -16.06 -10.02 -8.62
N PRO A 145 -16.40 -9.23 -9.65
CA PRO A 145 -15.40 -8.60 -10.51
C PRO A 145 -14.43 -7.71 -9.72
N ILE A 146 -13.15 -7.73 -10.11
CA ILE A 146 -12.09 -6.94 -9.45
C ILE A 146 -12.46 -5.46 -9.35
N THR A 147 -13.12 -4.89 -10.36
CA THR A 147 -13.55 -3.48 -10.38
C THR A 147 -14.46 -3.12 -9.20
N HIS A 148 -15.27 -4.05 -8.71
CA HIS A 148 -16.15 -3.89 -7.54
C HIS A 148 -15.44 -4.16 -6.21
N VAL A 149 -14.37 -4.95 -6.22
CA VAL A 149 -13.59 -5.31 -5.03
C VAL A 149 -12.52 -4.26 -4.70
N VAL A 150 -11.99 -3.57 -5.71
CA VAL A 150 -10.91 -2.58 -5.55
C VAL A 150 -11.20 -1.52 -4.48
N PRO A 151 -12.42 -0.99 -4.30
CA PRO A 151 -12.74 -0.09 -3.18
C PRO A 151 -12.38 -0.66 -1.81
N ALA A 152 -12.69 -1.93 -1.54
CA ALA A 152 -12.30 -2.58 -0.28
C ALA A 152 -10.79 -2.71 -0.14
N TRP A 153 -10.09 -3.06 -1.22
CA TRP A 153 -8.64 -3.12 -1.24
C TRP A 153 -7.96 -1.76 -1.05
N ALA A 154 -8.50 -0.70 -1.66
CA ALA A 154 -8.05 0.67 -1.45
C ALA A 154 -8.30 1.09 0.00
N THR A 155 -9.49 0.82 0.55
CA THR A 155 -9.84 1.11 1.94
C THR A 155 -8.93 0.37 2.93
N PHE A 156 -8.57 -0.89 2.68
CA PHE A 156 -7.57 -1.60 3.47
C PHE A 156 -6.24 -0.82 3.57
N LEU A 157 -5.67 -0.44 2.44
CA LEU A 157 -4.38 0.28 2.43
C LEU A 157 -4.50 1.68 3.02
N VAL A 158 -5.60 2.39 2.72
CA VAL A 158 -5.85 3.74 3.22
C VAL A 158 -6.06 3.74 4.73
N LEU A 159 -6.83 2.79 5.28
CA LEU A 159 -6.98 2.61 6.73
C LEU A 159 -5.66 2.21 7.39
N THR A 160 -4.87 1.34 6.75
CA THR A 160 -3.54 0.94 7.24
C THR A 160 -2.65 2.17 7.40
N ILE A 161 -2.52 2.97 6.33
CA ILE A 161 -1.72 4.20 6.34
C ILE A 161 -2.29 5.20 7.35
N ALA A 162 -3.61 5.44 7.38
CA ALA A 162 -4.23 6.37 8.31
C ALA A 162 -3.98 5.97 9.78
N GLY A 163 -4.05 4.67 10.10
CA GLY A 163 -3.71 4.12 11.40
C GLY A 163 -2.25 4.40 11.78
N GLU A 164 -1.31 4.06 10.90
CA GLU A 164 0.12 4.34 11.11
C GLU A 164 0.40 5.84 11.25
N ARG A 165 -0.30 6.69 10.49
CA ARG A 165 -0.17 8.14 10.60
C ARG A 165 -0.71 8.68 11.92
N LEU A 166 -1.84 8.16 12.39
CA LEU A 166 -2.37 8.47 13.72
C LEU A 166 -1.41 8.08 14.83
N GLU A 167 -0.70 6.96 14.67
CA GLU A 167 0.29 6.51 15.63
C GLU A 167 1.35 7.58 15.90
N LEU A 168 1.84 8.21 14.83
CA LEU A 168 2.83 9.28 14.84
C LEU A 168 2.22 10.65 15.18
N ALA A 169 0.96 10.87 14.83
CA ALA A 169 0.21 12.07 15.17
C ALA A 169 -0.12 12.17 16.67
N ARG A 170 0.16 11.14 17.49
CA ARG A 170 0.10 11.27 18.97
C ARG A 170 0.95 12.42 19.53
N LEU A 171 1.96 12.84 18.77
CA LEU A 171 2.79 14.02 19.08
C LEU A 171 2.06 15.35 18.81
N VAL A 172 0.88 15.31 18.19
CA VAL A 172 0.03 16.45 17.86
C VAL A 172 -1.33 16.26 18.55
N GLN A 173 -1.75 17.22 19.36
CA GLN A 173 -3.07 17.16 20.00
C GLN A 173 -4.18 17.29 18.94
N ILE A 174 -4.92 16.20 18.72
CA ILE A 174 -6.12 16.18 17.88
C ILE A 174 -7.32 16.51 18.78
N SER A 175 -8.15 17.47 18.36
CA SER A 175 -9.35 17.86 19.11
C SER A 175 -10.41 16.75 19.07
N ARG A 176 -11.33 16.72 20.05
CA ARG A 176 -12.44 15.75 20.06
C ARG A 176 -13.25 15.76 18.76
N GLY A 177 -13.51 16.95 18.21
CA GLY A 177 -14.17 17.11 16.90
C GLY A 177 -13.34 16.56 15.74
N GLY A 178 -12.02 16.72 15.77
CA GLY A 178 -11.12 16.14 14.77
C GLY A 178 -11.14 14.61 14.79
N THR A 179 -11.13 14.00 15.97
CA THR A 179 -11.26 12.54 16.13
C THR A 179 -12.63 12.04 15.67
N ALA A 180 -13.72 12.72 16.05
CA ALA A 180 -15.07 12.37 15.62
C ALA A 180 -15.22 12.47 14.08
N ALA A 181 -14.70 13.54 13.47
CA ALA A 181 -14.67 13.69 12.02
C ALA A 181 -13.90 12.56 11.33
N LEU A 182 -12.74 12.18 11.88
CA LEU A 182 -11.99 11.04 11.35
C LEU A 182 -12.82 9.75 11.39
N LEU A 183 -13.39 9.41 12.55
CA LEU A 183 -14.20 8.20 12.69
C LEU A 183 -15.38 8.17 11.73
N ALA A 184 -16.05 9.31 11.53
CA ALA A 184 -17.14 9.44 10.55
C ALA A 184 -16.64 9.19 9.12
N ILE A 185 -15.50 9.78 8.73
CA ILE A 185 -14.88 9.58 7.42
C ILE A 185 -14.48 8.11 7.23
N LEU A 186 -13.86 7.47 8.22
CA LEU A 186 -13.45 6.06 8.11
C LEU A 186 -14.67 5.13 8.01
N THR A 187 -15.74 5.44 8.75
CA THR A 187 -17.00 4.69 8.68
C THR A 187 -17.64 4.80 7.30
N ALA A 188 -17.71 6.02 6.76
CA ALA A 188 -18.21 6.26 5.40
C ALA A 188 -17.34 5.57 4.34
N LEU A 189 -16.02 5.55 4.52
CA LEU A 189 -15.10 4.86 3.62
C LEU A 189 -15.33 3.35 3.59
N VAL A 190 -15.53 2.73 4.76
CA VAL A 190 -15.86 1.30 4.87
C VAL A 190 -17.24 1.01 4.26
N ALA A 191 -18.24 1.85 4.54
CA ALA A 191 -19.57 1.71 3.95
C ALA A 191 -19.53 1.82 2.42
N GLY A 192 -18.82 2.79 1.86
CA GLY A 192 -18.65 2.95 0.41
C GLY A 192 -17.95 1.75 -0.24
N ALA A 193 -16.92 1.21 0.43
CA ALA A 193 -16.21 0.03 -0.05
C ALA A 193 -17.11 -1.21 -0.14
N PHE A 194 -17.98 -1.43 0.85
CA PHE A 194 -18.91 -2.56 0.88
C PHE A 194 -20.22 -2.31 0.12
N LEU A 195 -20.51 -1.06 -0.23
CA LEU A 195 -21.62 -0.73 -1.13
C LEU A 195 -21.28 -1.02 -2.59
N ALA A 196 -20.01 -0.86 -3.00
CA ALA A 196 -19.59 -0.99 -4.40
C ALA A 196 -19.91 -2.33 -5.09
N PRO A 197 -19.90 -3.50 -4.42
CA PRO A 197 -20.38 -4.74 -5.01
C PRO A 197 -21.87 -4.76 -5.35
N PHE A 198 -22.70 -4.01 -4.62
CA PHE A 198 -24.16 -4.00 -4.78
C PHE A 198 -24.66 -2.81 -5.61
N ASP A 199 -24.08 -1.64 -5.41
CA ASP A 199 -24.30 -0.43 -6.19
C ASP A 199 -22.96 0.20 -6.54
N TYR A 200 -22.48 -0.11 -7.74
CA TYR A 200 -21.15 0.28 -8.20
C TYR A 200 -20.96 1.80 -8.19
N SER A 201 -21.92 2.55 -8.76
CA SER A 201 -21.80 4.01 -8.88
C SER A 201 -21.82 4.67 -7.50
N GLN A 202 -22.78 4.30 -6.65
CA GLN A 202 -22.90 4.93 -5.33
C GLN A 202 -21.74 4.52 -4.42
N GLY A 203 -21.30 3.25 -4.46
CA GLY A 203 -20.14 2.77 -3.72
C GLY A 203 -18.88 3.56 -4.04
N TRP A 204 -18.60 3.82 -5.31
CA TRP A 204 -17.46 4.65 -5.72
C TRP A 204 -17.61 6.13 -5.36
N ARG A 205 -18.82 6.70 -5.41
CA ARG A 205 -19.05 8.10 -4.97
C ARG A 205 -18.80 8.27 -3.48
N VAL A 206 -19.35 7.37 -2.65
CA VAL A 206 -19.15 7.39 -1.20
C VAL A 206 -17.68 7.16 -0.85
N THR A 207 -17.04 6.18 -1.51
CA THR A 207 -15.60 5.93 -1.37
C THR A 207 -14.80 7.18 -1.75
N GLY A 208 -15.08 7.78 -2.91
CA GLY A 208 -14.39 8.97 -3.42
C GLY A 208 -14.51 10.18 -2.50
N LEU A 209 -15.73 10.48 -2.02
CA LEU A 209 -15.97 11.53 -1.02
C LEU A 209 -15.18 11.28 0.26
N SER A 210 -15.15 10.04 0.73
CA SER A 210 -14.43 9.66 1.95
C SER A 210 -12.91 9.78 1.78
N LEU A 211 -12.36 9.38 0.63
CA LEU A 211 -10.93 9.56 0.31
C LEU A 211 -10.55 11.05 0.24
N ALA A 212 -11.37 11.87 -0.43
CA ALA A 212 -11.16 13.31 -0.52
C ALA A 212 -11.21 13.96 0.88
N SER A 213 -12.22 13.60 1.68
CA SER A 213 -12.40 14.10 3.05
C SER A 213 -11.24 13.68 3.96
N LEU A 214 -10.79 12.42 3.86
CA LEU A 214 -9.65 11.91 4.61
C LEU A 214 -8.36 12.64 4.23
N SER A 215 -8.15 12.93 2.95
CA SER A 215 -6.99 13.71 2.51
C SER A 215 -6.99 15.11 3.13
N LEU A 216 -8.12 15.82 3.09
CA LEU A 216 -8.26 17.14 3.72
C LEU A 216 -8.03 17.07 5.23
N TRP A 217 -8.50 16.00 5.86
CA TRP A 217 -8.24 15.74 7.27
C TRP A 217 -6.73 15.55 7.53
N LEU A 218 -6.06 14.68 6.77
CA LEU A 218 -4.62 14.44 6.92
C LEU A 218 -3.80 15.73 6.70
N LEU A 219 -4.14 16.54 5.69
CA LEU A 219 -3.49 17.84 5.46
C LEU A 219 -3.61 18.81 6.65
N ARG A 220 -4.72 18.74 7.38
CA ARG A 220 -5.01 19.65 8.50
C ARG A 220 -4.35 19.20 9.81
N TRP A 221 -4.32 17.88 10.09
CA TRP A 221 -3.93 17.30 11.38
C TRP A 221 -2.62 16.49 11.37
N ASP A 222 -2.10 16.04 10.23
CA ASP A 222 -0.81 15.33 10.19
C ASP A 222 0.38 16.30 10.43
N ILE A 223 1.45 15.78 11.02
CA ILE A 223 2.68 16.52 11.32
C ILE A 223 3.50 16.87 10.07
N ALA A 224 3.25 16.22 8.93
CA ALA A 224 3.94 16.41 7.64
C ALA A 224 4.06 17.89 7.24
N ARG A 225 3.01 18.68 7.47
CA ARG A 225 2.99 20.14 7.21
C ARG A 225 4.02 20.93 8.00
N ARG A 226 4.45 20.42 9.17
CA ARG A 226 5.48 21.01 10.02
C ARG A 226 6.85 20.44 9.66
N THR A 227 6.95 19.13 9.50
CA THR A 227 8.21 18.43 9.21
C THR A 227 8.75 18.67 7.81
N VAL A 228 7.95 19.20 6.87
CA VAL A 228 8.43 19.66 5.55
C VAL A 228 9.47 20.79 5.64
N ARG A 229 9.51 21.50 6.77
CA ARG A 229 10.52 22.54 7.05
C ARG A 229 11.79 21.98 7.70
N ALA A 230 11.81 20.70 8.08
CA ALA A 230 12.99 20.03 8.62
C ALA A 230 14.06 19.82 7.54
N ARG A 231 15.12 19.06 7.85
CA ARG A 231 16.20 18.70 6.91
C ARG A 231 16.37 17.18 6.84
N GLY A 232 17.07 16.70 5.81
CA GLY A 232 17.38 15.28 5.63
C GLY A 232 16.14 14.39 5.44
N LEU A 233 16.19 13.19 6.01
CA LEU A 233 15.16 12.16 5.86
C LEU A 233 13.77 12.66 6.28
N THR A 234 13.66 13.38 7.40
CA THR A 234 12.38 13.89 7.90
C THR A 234 11.68 14.80 6.90
N ARG A 235 12.44 15.62 6.16
CA ARG A 235 11.91 16.47 5.09
C ARG A 235 11.46 15.65 3.89
N PHE A 236 12.25 14.64 3.49
CA PHE A 236 11.88 13.74 2.40
C PHE A 236 10.58 13.00 2.70
N ILE A 237 10.44 12.43 3.90
CA ILE A 237 9.20 11.80 4.37
C ILE A 237 8.04 12.77 4.23
N ALA A 238 8.18 14.01 4.73
CA ALA A 238 7.12 14.99 4.66
C ALA A 238 6.69 15.33 3.22
N PHE A 239 7.61 15.41 2.26
CA PHE A 239 7.26 15.59 0.85
C PHE A 239 6.46 14.41 0.30
N CYS A 240 6.90 13.18 0.57
CA CYS A 240 6.17 11.98 0.21
C CYS A 240 4.74 11.97 0.77
N MET A 241 4.57 12.35 2.04
CA MET A 241 3.25 12.44 2.69
C MET A 241 2.36 13.48 1.99
N LEU A 242 2.84 14.71 1.83
CA LEU A 242 2.04 15.82 1.30
C LEU A 242 1.64 15.61 -0.16
N LEU A 243 2.58 15.12 -0.99
CA LEU A 243 2.27 14.75 -2.37
C LEU A 243 1.31 13.56 -2.39
N GLY A 244 1.47 12.59 -1.49
CA GLY A 244 0.53 11.51 -1.32
C GLY A 244 -0.89 11.99 -1.01
N TYR A 245 -1.06 12.94 -0.08
CA TYR A 245 -2.37 13.51 0.23
C TYR A 245 -2.98 14.21 -0.98
N PHE A 246 -2.20 15.00 -1.73
CA PHE A 246 -2.67 15.60 -2.98
C PHE A 246 -3.25 14.55 -3.95
N TRP A 247 -2.58 13.42 -4.11
CA TRP A 247 -3.07 12.35 -4.99
C TRP A 247 -4.25 11.57 -4.41
N LEU A 248 -4.34 11.40 -3.08
CA LEU A 248 -5.52 10.84 -2.43
C LEU A 248 -6.75 11.71 -2.68
N LEU A 249 -6.58 13.04 -2.58
CA LEU A 249 -7.63 14.01 -2.93
C LEU A 249 -8.02 13.89 -4.41
N ALA A 250 -7.05 13.90 -5.33
CA ALA A 250 -7.30 13.78 -6.76
C ALA A 250 -8.06 12.48 -7.11
N GLY A 251 -7.59 11.33 -6.61
CA GLY A 251 -8.26 10.04 -6.83
C GLY A 251 -9.67 10.00 -6.23
N GLY A 252 -9.86 10.57 -5.04
CA GLY A 252 -11.16 10.71 -4.41
C GLY A 252 -12.13 11.59 -5.22
N LEU A 253 -11.66 12.73 -5.74
CA LEU A 253 -12.46 13.63 -6.56
C LEU A 253 -12.85 13.02 -7.92
N ILE A 254 -11.94 12.27 -8.56
CA ILE A 254 -12.26 11.54 -9.80
C ILE A 254 -13.36 10.51 -9.51
N ALA A 255 -13.20 9.68 -8.47
CA ALA A 255 -14.22 8.70 -8.08
C ALA A 255 -15.58 9.34 -7.73
N LEU A 256 -15.56 10.45 -6.99
CA LEU A 256 -16.77 11.20 -6.63
C LEU A 256 -17.47 11.81 -7.85
N ARG A 257 -16.70 12.34 -8.81
CA ARG A 257 -17.25 13.01 -10.00
C ARG A 257 -17.96 12.02 -10.93
N TYR A 258 -17.28 10.91 -11.24
CA TYR A 258 -17.76 9.94 -12.22
C TYR A 258 -18.72 8.93 -11.59
N GLY A 259 -18.41 8.40 -10.40
CA GLY A 259 -19.14 7.30 -9.76
C GLY A 259 -18.98 5.98 -10.52
N PHE A 260 -19.44 5.92 -11.75
CA PHE A 260 -19.24 4.79 -12.63
C PHE A 260 -17.88 4.90 -13.34
N LEU A 261 -16.83 4.31 -12.76
CA LEU A 261 -15.47 4.34 -13.29
C LEU A 261 -15.23 3.23 -14.32
N TYR A 262 -14.71 3.59 -15.49
CA TYR A 262 -14.23 2.66 -16.52
C TYR A 262 -13.08 3.30 -17.30
N GLY A 263 -12.42 2.53 -18.18
CA GLY A 263 -11.43 3.05 -19.12
C GLY A 263 -10.31 3.86 -18.47
N GLY A 264 -10.01 5.02 -19.05
CA GLY A 264 -8.98 5.93 -18.57
C GLY A 264 -9.30 6.61 -17.25
N ALA A 265 -10.57 6.91 -16.96
CA ALA A 265 -10.97 7.47 -15.66
C ALA A 265 -10.76 6.48 -14.50
N TYR A 266 -11.04 5.20 -14.72
CA TYR A 266 -10.73 4.13 -13.78
C TYR A 266 -9.21 4.01 -13.57
N ASP A 267 -8.41 3.99 -14.64
CA ASP A 267 -6.95 3.96 -14.55
C ASP A 267 -6.42 5.17 -13.76
N ALA A 268 -6.91 6.37 -14.05
CA ALA A 268 -6.51 7.61 -13.40
C ALA A 268 -6.85 7.61 -11.89
N ALA A 269 -8.07 7.25 -11.52
CA ALA A 269 -8.50 7.20 -10.12
C ALA A 269 -7.66 6.20 -9.31
N LEU A 270 -7.50 4.98 -9.85
CA LEU A 270 -6.74 3.94 -9.16
C LEU A 270 -5.28 4.31 -9.01
N HIS A 271 -4.63 4.81 -10.05
CA HIS A 271 -3.20 5.13 -9.96
C HIS A 271 -2.93 6.39 -9.16
N ALA A 272 -3.86 7.34 -9.10
CA ALA A 272 -3.78 8.44 -8.13
C ALA A 272 -3.76 7.89 -6.69
N VAL A 273 -4.62 6.93 -6.34
CA VAL A 273 -4.62 6.34 -5.01
C VAL A 273 -3.42 5.41 -4.78
N PHE A 274 -3.22 4.40 -5.62
CA PHE A 274 -2.20 3.37 -5.37
C PHE A 274 -0.78 3.87 -5.65
N LEU A 275 -0.51 4.51 -6.80
CA LEU A 275 0.84 5.05 -7.04
C LEU A 275 1.04 6.40 -6.35
N GLY A 276 0.07 7.31 -6.49
CA GLY A 276 0.21 8.67 -5.97
C GLY A 276 0.21 8.74 -4.46
N PHE A 277 -0.74 8.08 -3.80
CA PHE A 277 -0.82 8.06 -2.34
C PHE A 277 -0.03 6.91 -1.73
N VAL A 278 -0.37 5.64 -2.02
CA VAL A 278 0.22 4.48 -1.33
C VAL A 278 1.73 4.36 -1.60
N PHE A 279 2.19 4.42 -2.86
CA PHE A 279 3.63 4.34 -3.13
C PHE A 279 4.43 5.54 -2.62
N SER A 280 3.85 6.74 -2.58
CA SER A 280 4.51 7.86 -1.90
C SER A 280 4.71 7.56 -0.41
N MET A 281 3.73 6.95 0.26
CA MET A 281 3.88 6.50 1.65
C MET A 281 4.99 5.46 1.80
N ILE A 282 5.04 4.48 0.89
CA ILE A 282 6.10 3.46 0.85
C ILE A 282 7.47 4.13 0.67
N PHE A 283 7.62 5.07 -0.25
CA PHE A 283 8.88 5.78 -0.46
C PHE A 283 9.33 6.52 0.80
N GLY A 284 8.41 7.25 1.44
CA GLY A 284 8.69 7.96 2.69
C GLY A 284 9.11 7.01 3.82
N HIS A 285 8.39 5.93 4.03
CA HIS A 285 8.63 5.04 5.17
C HIS A 285 9.69 3.96 4.92
N ALA A 286 10.02 3.65 3.67
CA ALA A 286 11.01 2.62 3.32
C ALA A 286 12.36 2.78 4.04
N PRO A 287 12.97 3.99 4.15
CA PRO A 287 14.19 4.21 4.91
C PRO A 287 14.10 3.90 6.41
N VAL A 288 12.89 3.78 6.95
CA VAL A 288 12.62 3.43 8.36
C VAL A 288 12.23 1.96 8.50
N ILE A 289 11.36 1.46 7.61
CA ILE A 289 10.83 0.10 7.65
C ILE A 289 11.89 -0.94 7.25
N PHE A 290 12.63 -0.73 6.15
CA PHE A 290 13.60 -1.74 5.68
C PHE A 290 14.74 -2.03 6.66
N PRO A 291 15.31 -1.06 7.39
CA PRO A 291 16.26 -1.33 8.47
C PRO A 291 15.69 -2.23 9.57
N ALA A 292 14.44 -2.00 10.01
CA ALA A 292 13.76 -2.80 11.02
C ALA A 292 13.48 -4.22 10.50
N VAL A 293 12.87 -4.27 9.31
CA VAL A 293 12.93 -5.29 8.26
C VAL A 293 14.07 -6.32 8.36
N LEU A 294 15.16 -5.89 7.72
CA LEU A 294 16.33 -6.65 7.34
C LEU A 294 17.38 -6.72 8.47
N GLY A 295 17.26 -5.89 9.50
CA GLY A 295 18.27 -5.75 10.54
C GLY A 295 19.55 -5.04 10.06
N VAL A 296 19.46 -4.24 8.99
CA VAL A 296 20.57 -3.48 8.39
C VAL A 296 20.53 -2.00 8.82
N ARG A 297 21.56 -1.22 8.48
CA ARG A 297 21.48 0.24 8.54
C ARG A 297 21.21 0.78 7.14
N MET A 298 20.44 1.86 7.07
CA MET A 298 20.19 2.57 5.82
C MET A 298 20.53 4.04 6.01
N GLU A 299 21.31 4.61 5.10
CA GLU A 299 21.66 6.02 5.12
C GLU A 299 20.82 6.76 4.08
N PHE A 300 20.17 7.84 4.50
CA PHE A 300 19.45 8.70 3.58
C PHE A 300 20.43 9.47 2.67
N SER A 301 20.14 9.49 1.38
CA SER A 301 20.85 10.31 0.39
C SER A 301 19.86 11.15 -0.42
N PRO A 302 20.27 12.32 -0.95
CA PRO A 302 19.42 13.13 -1.82
C PRO A 302 18.93 12.41 -3.10
N SER A 303 19.57 11.31 -3.51
CA SER A 303 19.11 10.52 -4.66
C SER A 303 17.70 9.94 -4.47
N PHE A 304 17.20 9.87 -3.23
CA PHE A 304 15.83 9.46 -2.97
C PHE A 304 14.78 10.39 -3.60
N TYR A 305 15.10 11.68 -3.78
CA TYR A 305 14.21 12.61 -4.49
C TYR A 305 14.06 12.26 -5.97
N SER A 306 14.99 11.50 -6.58
CA SER A 306 14.93 11.16 -8.01
C SER A 306 13.73 10.27 -8.35
N HIS A 307 13.52 9.18 -7.60
CA HIS A 307 12.40 8.28 -7.84
C HIS A 307 11.06 8.92 -7.44
N LEU A 308 11.06 9.79 -6.42
CA LEU A 308 9.88 10.56 -6.05
C LEU A 308 9.47 11.53 -7.17
N LEU A 309 10.41 12.31 -7.68
CA LEU A 309 10.15 13.25 -8.79
C LEU A 309 9.66 12.50 -10.03
N LEU A 310 10.37 11.43 -10.42
CA LEU A 310 9.98 10.63 -11.58
C LEU A 310 8.58 10.05 -11.44
N LEU A 311 8.23 9.51 -10.26
CA LEU A 311 6.90 8.97 -9.98
C LEU A 311 5.81 10.03 -10.16
N HIS A 312 5.99 11.25 -9.64
CA HIS A 312 4.95 12.27 -9.70
C HIS A 312 4.81 12.88 -11.10
N LEU A 313 5.91 13.10 -11.83
CA LEU A 313 5.85 13.54 -13.22
C LEU A 313 5.18 12.48 -14.10
N SER A 314 5.53 11.20 -13.93
CA SER A 314 4.89 10.12 -14.67
C SER A 314 3.43 9.95 -14.30
N LEU A 315 3.05 10.19 -13.04
CA LEU A 315 1.67 10.11 -12.59
C LEU A 315 0.81 11.27 -13.09
N LEU A 316 1.35 12.48 -13.18
CA LEU A 316 0.68 13.60 -13.86
C LEU A 316 0.35 13.24 -15.31
N LEU A 317 1.33 12.70 -16.04
CA LEU A 317 1.11 12.20 -17.39
C LEU A 317 0.03 11.09 -17.39
N ARG A 318 0.10 10.13 -16.47
CA ARG A 318 -0.84 9.01 -16.42
C ARG A 318 -2.28 9.45 -16.18
N VAL A 319 -2.49 10.27 -15.16
CA VAL A 319 -3.81 10.76 -14.76
C VAL A 319 -4.36 11.68 -15.84
N GLY A 320 -3.56 12.62 -16.36
CA GLY A 320 -3.96 13.50 -17.45
C GLY A 320 -4.32 12.73 -18.72
N ALA A 321 -3.47 11.79 -19.14
CA ALA A 321 -3.72 10.94 -20.30
C ALA A 321 -4.91 10.00 -20.10
N GLY A 322 -5.15 9.52 -18.88
CA GLY A 322 -6.34 8.73 -18.55
C GLY A 322 -7.62 9.53 -18.68
N LEU A 323 -7.67 10.73 -18.10
CA LEU A 323 -8.85 11.60 -18.19
C LEU A 323 -9.10 12.13 -19.61
N ALA A 324 -8.05 12.27 -20.42
CA ALA A 324 -8.14 12.65 -21.83
C ALA A 324 -8.35 11.45 -22.79
N GLU A 325 -8.46 10.22 -22.26
CA GLU A 325 -8.51 8.96 -23.03
C GLU A 325 -7.37 8.81 -24.05
N TRP A 326 -6.20 9.40 -23.76
CA TRP A 326 -5.02 9.38 -24.60
C TRP A 326 -4.16 8.13 -24.34
N LEU A 327 -4.42 7.06 -25.10
CA LEU A 327 -3.75 5.77 -24.93
C LEU A 327 -2.22 5.83 -25.05
N PRO A 328 -1.60 6.46 -26.08
CA PRO A 328 -0.14 6.57 -26.16
C PRO A 328 0.48 7.26 -24.93
N GLY A 329 -0.21 8.28 -24.37
CA GLY A 329 0.21 8.94 -23.14
C GLY A 329 0.22 7.97 -21.95
N ARG A 330 -0.83 7.16 -21.79
CA ARG A 330 -0.91 6.12 -20.74
C ARG A 330 0.17 5.05 -20.90
N GLN A 331 0.45 4.61 -22.13
CA GLN A 331 1.50 3.64 -22.42
C GLN A 331 2.90 4.16 -22.06
N ARG A 332 3.20 5.43 -22.36
CA ARG A 332 4.46 6.05 -21.92
C ARG A 332 4.50 6.21 -20.40
N ALA A 333 3.38 6.61 -19.80
CA ALA A 333 3.30 6.82 -18.36
C ALA A 333 3.56 5.53 -17.56
N ILE A 334 3.03 4.38 -18.00
CA ILE A 334 3.28 3.12 -17.30
C ILE A 334 4.76 2.74 -17.32
N VAL A 335 5.47 2.95 -18.43
CA VAL A 335 6.91 2.67 -18.51
C VAL A 335 7.66 3.56 -17.52
N LEU A 336 7.33 4.85 -17.48
CA LEU A 336 7.93 5.80 -16.53
C LEU A 336 7.59 5.44 -15.07
N ASN A 337 6.37 4.98 -14.77
CA ASN A 337 6.01 4.50 -13.44
C ASN A 337 6.84 3.28 -13.04
N VAL A 338 7.02 2.31 -13.94
CA VAL A 338 7.87 1.13 -13.70
C VAL A 338 9.32 1.55 -13.44
N LEU A 339 9.86 2.45 -14.26
CA LEU A 339 11.21 3.00 -14.06
C LEU A 339 11.34 3.71 -12.70
N ALA A 340 10.32 4.44 -12.25
CA ALA A 340 10.32 5.06 -10.92
C ALA A 340 10.41 4.03 -9.80
N LEU A 341 9.65 2.93 -9.89
CA LEU A 341 9.69 1.86 -8.89
C LEU A 341 11.01 1.08 -8.90
N LEU A 342 11.58 0.81 -10.09
CA LEU A 342 12.90 0.19 -10.21
C LEU A 342 14.00 1.10 -9.66
N LEU A 343 13.92 2.41 -9.94
CA LEU A 343 14.85 3.40 -9.40
C LEU A 343 14.73 3.52 -7.87
N PHE A 344 13.52 3.38 -7.32
CA PHE A 344 13.31 3.28 -5.88
C PHE A 344 14.00 2.05 -5.28
N LEU A 345 13.81 0.86 -5.87
CA LEU A 345 14.47 -0.36 -5.42
C LEU A 345 16.00 -0.23 -5.49
N LEU A 346 16.53 0.33 -6.58
CA LEU A 346 17.95 0.58 -6.76
C LEU A 346 18.52 1.53 -5.70
N ASN A 347 17.85 2.66 -5.45
CA ASN A 347 18.26 3.61 -4.42
C ASN A 347 18.23 2.97 -3.03
N THR A 348 17.21 2.15 -2.76
CA THR A 348 17.06 1.41 -1.50
C THR A 348 18.19 0.40 -1.29
N VAL A 349 18.56 -0.36 -2.33
CA VAL A 349 19.68 -1.32 -2.23
C VAL A 349 21.01 -0.59 -2.04
N ARG A 350 21.24 0.51 -2.76
CA ARG A 350 22.47 1.31 -2.65
C ARG A 350 22.64 1.97 -1.28
N SER A 351 21.55 2.26 -0.57
CA SER A 351 21.59 2.88 0.76
C SER A 351 21.79 1.89 1.90
N VAL A 352 21.67 0.58 1.65
CA VAL A 352 21.92 -0.45 2.66
C VAL A 352 23.41 -0.56 2.96
N ARG A 353 23.77 -0.37 4.23
CA ARG A 353 25.13 -0.63 4.75
C ARG A 353 25.11 -1.78 5.75
N ARG A 354 26.09 -2.68 5.63
CA ARG A 354 26.27 -3.79 6.60
C ARG A 354 26.60 -3.19 7.97
N ARG A 355 25.98 -3.70 9.04
CA ARG A 355 26.42 -3.39 10.40
C ARG A 355 27.85 -3.91 10.58
N PRO A 356 28.81 -3.11 11.10
CA PRO A 356 30.13 -3.62 11.45
C PRO A 356 29.99 -4.81 12.42
N ALA A 357 30.78 -5.86 12.22
CA ALA A 357 30.72 -7.09 13.02
C ALA A 357 31.18 -6.93 14.49
N HIS A 358 31.60 -5.73 14.91
CA HIS A 358 32.25 -5.47 16.20
C HIS A 358 31.35 -5.44 17.44
N PHE A 359 30.08 -5.87 17.35
CA PHE A 359 29.19 -6.01 18.52
C PHE A 359 28.86 -7.47 18.86
N ARG A 360 29.70 -8.42 18.44
CA ARG A 360 29.61 -9.84 18.83
C ARG A 360 30.62 -10.28 19.91
N GLN A 361 31.48 -9.39 20.38
CA GLN A 361 32.40 -9.67 21.48
C GLN A 361 32.31 -8.52 22.48
N GLY A 362 31.66 -8.75 23.61
CA GLY A 362 31.49 -7.74 24.65
C GLY A 362 30.10 -7.76 25.29
N LEU A 363 29.65 -8.94 25.72
CA LEU A 363 28.81 -9.16 26.90
C LEU A 363 29.06 -10.60 27.37
#